data_AF-A0A060I850-F1
#
_entry.id   AF-A0A060I850-F1
#
_cell.length_a   1.000
_cell.length_b   1.000
_cell.length_c   1.000
_cell.angle_alpha   90.00
_cell.angle_beta   90.00
_cell.angle_gamma   90.00
#
_symmetry.space_group_name_H-M   'P 1'
#
loop_
_entity.id
_entity.type
_entity.pdbx_description
1 polymer ?
#
loop_
_entity_poly.entity_id
_entity_poly.type
_entity_poly.pdbx_seq_one_letter_code
_entity_poly.pdbx_strand_id
1 'polypeptide(L)'
;MTDIHSFDPAWEGIRPLIEKVWGYCDANDISAKTVTLKVKYANFTQITRSKTTAMPFGSFFDLEDTVKSLLEAIFPVSRGIRLLGVTLSSLERKSAEREPPQLLLFT
;
A
#
# COMPACT_ATOMS: atom_id res chain seq x y z
N MET A 1 -14.18 19.17 -10.27
CA MET A 1 -13.16 18.27 -9.69
C MET A 1 -12.17 19.15 -8.97
N THR A 2 -12.13 19.09 -7.65
CA THR A 2 -11.24 19.92 -6.82
C THR A 2 -9.92 19.18 -6.63
N ASP A 3 -8.81 19.81 -6.96
CA ASP A 3 -7.50 19.20 -6.78
C ASP A 3 -7.07 19.30 -5.29
N ILE A 4 -6.41 18.26 -4.79
CA ILE A 4 -5.99 18.16 -3.38
C ILE A 4 -4.58 18.74 -3.21
N HIS A 5 -4.41 19.70 -2.31
CA HIS A 5 -3.14 20.39 -2.05
C HIS A 5 -2.61 20.24 -0.61
N SER A 6 -3.40 19.63 0.28
CA SER A 6 -3.09 19.53 1.70
C SER A 6 -3.17 18.08 2.17
N PHE A 7 -2.49 17.79 3.29
CA PHE A 7 -2.40 16.45 3.84
C PHE A 7 -3.76 15.89 4.26
N ASP A 8 -4.53 16.63 5.08
CA ASP A 8 -5.85 16.20 5.57
C ASP A 8 -6.80 15.71 4.46
N PRO A 9 -7.10 16.50 3.40
CA PRO A 9 -7.97 16.02 2.33
C PRO A 9 -7.40 14.84 1.55
N ALA A 10 -6.08 14.70 1.46
CA ALA A 10 -5.46 13.52 0.85
C ALA A 10 -5.63 12.28 1.73
N TRP A 11 -5.47 12.45 3.05
CA TRP A 11 -5.63 11.39 4.03
C TRP A 11 -7.08 10.88 4.08
N GLU A 12 -8.05 11.78 4.15
CA GLU A 12 -9.48 11.47 4.11
C GLU A 12 -9.85 10.68 2.85
N GLY A 13 -9.26 11.04 1.70
CA GLY A 13 -9.52 10.35 0.43
C GLY A 13 -8.92 8.95 0.33
N ILE A 14 -7.77 8.70 0.97
CA ILE A 14 -7.06 7.42 0.85
C ILE A 14 -7.46 6.41 1.93
N ARG A 15 -7.85 6.87 3.12
CA ARG A 15 -8.29 6.03 4.23
C ARG A 15 -9.28 4.92 3.84
N PRO A 16 -10.38 5.18 3.11
CA PRO A 16 -11.30 4.12 2.69
C PRO A 16 -10.68 3.11 1.71
N LEU A 17 -9.63 3.51 0.96
CA LEU A 17 -8.90 2.58 0.10
C LEU A 17 -8.02 1.64 0.92
N ILE A 18 -7.40 2.14 2.00
CA ILE A 18 -6.62 1.32 2.94
C ILE A 18 -7.52 0.27 3.59
N GLU A 19 -8.70 0.69 4.10
CA GLU A 19 -9.71 -0.20 4.68
C GLU A 19 -10.13 -1.29 3.69
N LYS A 20 -10.37 -0.92 2.43
CA LYS A 20 -10.77 -1.86 1.38
C LYS A 20 -9.69 -2.89 1.06
N VAL A 21 -8.43 -2.49 0.91
CA VAL A 21 -7.35 -3.45 0.61
C VAL A 21 -7.03 -4.33 1.80
N TRP A 22 -7.12 -3.81 3.02
CA TRP A 22 -6.96 -4.60 4.23
C TRP A 22 -8.09 -5.63 4.38
N GLY A 23 -9.34 -5.21 4.20
CA GLY A 23 -10.49 -6.12 4.24
C GLY A 23 -10.41 -7.22 3.18
N TYR A 24 -9.88 -6.92 1.98
CA TYR A 24 -9.59 -7.94 0.98
C TYR A 24 -8.53 -8.93 1.45
N CYS A 25 -7.45 -8.46 2.09
CA CYS A 25 -6.42 -9.33 2.63
C CYS A 25 -6.95 -10.24 3.74
N ASP A 26 -7.72 -9.67 4.66
CA ASP A 26 -8.32 -10.41 5.77
C ASP A 26 -9.30 -11.49 5.29
N ALA A 27 -10.20 -11.13 4.36
CA ALA A 27 -11.19 -12.06 3.80
C ALA A 27 -10.59 -13.23 3.01
N ASN A 28 -9.34 -13.10 2.52
CA ASN A 28 -8.65 -14.12 1.72
C ASN A 28 -7.54 -14.85 2.50
N ASP A 29 -7.41 -14.62 3.82
CA ASP A 29 -6.34 -15.16 4.67
C ASP A 29 -4.92 -14.89 4.10
N ILE A 30 -4.73 -13.71 3.51
CA ILE A 30 -3.45 -13.27 2.96
C ILE A 30 -2.93 -12.04 3.72
N SER A 31 -1.61 -11.93 3.81
CA SER A 31 -0.92 -10.76 4.33
C SER A 31 0.01 -10.18 3.27
N ALA A 32 0.21 -8.87 3.29
CA ALA A 32 1.11 -8.18 2.37
C ALA A 32 2.39 -7.74 3.08
N LYS A 33 3.52 -7.76 2.37
CA LYS A 33 4.80 -7.16 2.84
C LYS A 33 5.08 -5.80 2.24
N THR A 34 4.47 -5.49 1.09
CA THR A 34 4.73 -4.25 0.36
C THR A 34 3.46 -3.46 0.19
N VAL A 35 3.47 -2.20 0.60
CA VAL A 35 2.44 -1.23 0.27
C VAL A 35 2.98 -0.22 -0.72
N THR A 36 2.18 0.13 -1.72
CA THR A 36 2.51 1.13 -2.75
C THR A 36 1.43 2.20 -2.80
N LEU A 37 1.84 3.44 -2.58
CA LEU A 37 1.07 4.65 -2.78
C LEU A 37 1.28 5.16 -4.21
N LYS A 38 0.18 5.37 -4.94
CA LYS A 38 0.15 5.94 -6.28
C LYS A 38 -0.54 7.30 -6.22
N VAL A 39 0.12 8.32 -6.76
CA VAL A 39 -0.39 9.69 -6.76
C VAL A 39 -0.37 10.20 -8.20
N LYS A 40 -1.53 10.62 -8.71
CA LYS A 40 -1.66 11.25 -10.03
C LYS A 40 -2.03 12.71 -9.87
N TYR A 41 -1.24 13.58 -10.47
CA TYR A 41 -1.40 15.03 -10.39
C TYR A 41 -2.30 15.59 -11.50
N ALA A 42 -2.69 16.86 -11.36
CA ALA A 42 -3.52 17.59 -12.32
C ALA A 42 -2.93 17.66 -13.73
N ASN A 43 -1.61 17.61 -13.87
CA ASN A 43 -0.91 17.59 -15.15
C ASN A 43 -0.78 16.17 -15.75
N PHE A 44 -1.52 15.19 -15.23
CA PHE A 44 -1.47 13.77 -15.61
C PHE A 44 -0.15 13.05 -15.33
N THR A 45 0.83 13.70 -14.67
CA THR A 45 2.02 13.02 -14.15
C THR A 45 1.63 12.12 -12.97
N GLN A 46 2.24 10.93 -12.89
CA GLN A 46 2.06 10.00 -11.79
C GLN A 46 3.39 9.74 -11.09
N ILE A 47 3.37 9.69 -9.76
CA ILE A 47 4.47 9.15 -8.96
C ILE A 47 4.01 7.92 -8.19
N THR A 48 4.96 7.06 -7.85
CA THR A 48 4.74 5.92 -6.98
C THR A 48 5.77 5.93 -5.85
N ARG A 49 5.30 5.59 -4.65
CA ARG A 49 6.14 5.39 -3.46
C ARG A 49 5.72 4.09 -2.82
N SER A 50 6.69 3.21 -2.59
CA SER A 50 6.44 1.92 -1.96
C SER A 50 7.31 1.76 -0.74
N LYS A 51 6.83 0.99 0.23
CA LYS A 51 7.58 0.56 1.39
C LYS A 51 7.35 -0.94 1.59
N THR A 52 8.44 -1.67 1.74
CA THR A 52 8.46 -3.11 2.00
C THR A 52 8.98 -3.34 3.41
N THR A 53 8.28 -4.17 4.17
CA THR A 53 8.67 -4.58 5.52
C THR A 53 9.28 -5.98 5.50
N ALA A 54 10.08 -6.30 6.53
CA ALA A 54 10.71 -7.62 6.66
C ALA A 54 9.69 -8.73 6.92
N MET A 55 8.67 -8.44 7.73
CA MET A 55 7.54 -9.31 8.01
C MET A 55 6.26 -8.73 7.38
N PRO A 56 5.28 -9.56 7.01
CA PRO A 56 3.98 -9.07 6.54
C PRO A 56 3.33 -8.15 7.58
N PHE A 57 2.51 -7.19 7.13
CA PHE A 57 1.75 -6.31 8.02
C PHE A 57 0.88 -7.16 8.97
N GLY A 58 1.09 -7.00 10.27
CA GLY A 58 0.41 -7.77 11.30
C GLY A 58 -0.95 -7.20 11.69
N SER A 59 -1.14 -5.89 11.50
CA SER A 59 -2.38 -5.19 11.83
C SER A 59 -2.72 -4.12 10.80
N PHE A 60 -4.00 -3.71 10.79
CA PHE A 60 -4.46 -2.56 10.02
C PHE A 60 -3.68 -1.28 10.41
N PHE A 61 -3.35 -1.12 11.69
CA PHE A 61 -2.62 0.03 12.20
C PHE A 61 -1.20 0.14 11.61
N ASP A 62 -0.48 -0.99 11.48
CA ASP A 62 0.86 -1.01 10.88
C ASP A 62 0.82 -0.58 9.41
N LEU A 63 -0.22 -1.03 8.69
CA LEU A 63 -0.44 -0.64 7.31
C LEU A 63 -0.80 0.84 7.21
N GLU A 64 -1.74 1.30 8.03
CA GLU A 64 -2.21 2.69 8.07
C GLU A 64 -1.04 3.65 8.36
N ASP A 65 -0.24 3.39 9.39
CA ASP A 65 0.96 4.17 9.74
C ASP A 65 1.98 4.21 8.60
N THR A 66 2.19 3.07 7.93
CA THR A 66 3.09 2.99 6.78
C THR A 66 2.59 3.84 5.61
N VAL A 67 1.30 3.79 5.30
CA VAL A 67 0.71 4.62 4.23
C VAL A 67 0.75 6.09 4.62
N LYS A 68 0.50 6.42 5.89
CA LYS A 68 0.60 7.78 6.42
C LYS A 68 2.00 8.34 6.21
N SER A 69 3.03 7.61 6.63
CA SER A 69 4.44 7.97 6.40
C SER A 69 4.77 8.19 4.93
N LEU A 70 4.26 7.32 4.04
CA LEU A 70 4.46 7.47 2.59
C LEU A 70 3.77 8.71 2.03
N LEU A 71 2.60 9.06 2.55
CA LEU A 71 1.86 10.24 2.15
C LEU A 71 2.54 11.51 2.67
N GLU A 72 2.96 11.54 3.95
CA GLU A 72 3.68 12.66 4.56
C GLU A 72 4.96 13.00 3.78
N ALA A 73 5.70 11.98 3.32
CA ALA A 73 6.91 12.17 2.51
C ALA A 73 6.68 12.82 1.14
N ILE A 74 5.42 12.93 0.68
CA ILE A 74 5.05 13.58 -0.58
C ILE A 74 4.69 15.07 -0.35
N PHE A 75 4.37 15.45 0.89
CA PHE A 75 4.05 16.83 1.23
C PHE A 75 5.30 17.65 1.63
N PRO A 76 5.31 18.97 1.36
CA PRO A 76 4.29 19.74 0.64
C PRO A 76 4.27 19.44 -0.86
N VAL A 77 3.07 19.34 -1.45
CA VAL A 77 2.92 19.07 -2.89
C VAL A 77 2.96 20.35 -3.70
N SER A 78 3.82 20.41 -4.72
CA SER A 78 3.88 21.56 -5.63
C SER A 78 2.72 21.61 -6.63
N ARG A 79 1.96 20.52 -6.77
CA ARG A 79 0.87 20.37 -7.75
C ARG A 79 -0.33 19.70 -7.10
N GLY A 80 -1.53 20.05 -7.54
CA GLY A 80 -2.77 19.45 -7.07
C GLY A 80 -2.85 17.96 -7.43
N ILE A 81 -3.22 17.14 -6.46
CA ILE A 81 -3.45 15.70 -6.62
C ILE A 81 -4.88 15.48 -7.13
N ARG A 82 -5.04 14.68 -8.19
CA ARG A 82 -6.33 14.30 -8.77
C ARG A 82 -6.79 12.90 -8.42
N LEU A 83 -5.85 11.96 -8.32
CA LEU A 83 -6.16 10.58 -7.96
C LEU A 83 -5.13 10.07 -6.97
N LEU A 84 -5.63 9.39 -5.94
CA LEU A 84 -4.85 8.64 -4.98
C LEU A 84 -5.23 7.17 -5.11
N GLY A 85 -4.23 6.30 -5.04
CA GLY A 85 -4.42 4.86 -5.07
C GLY A 85 -3.47 4.18 -4.11
N VAL A 86 -3.94 3.13 -3.46
CA VAL A 86 -3.12 2.26 -2.63
C VAL A 86 -3.20 0.84 -3.19
N THR A 87 -2.05 0.16 -3.26
CA THR A 87 -1.97 -1.23 -3.70
C THR A 87 -1.06 -2.02 -2.78
N LEU A 88 -1.49 -3.23 -2.44
CA LEU A 88 -0.68 -4.19 -1.69
C LEU A 88 -0.01 -5.16 -2.66
N SER A 89 1.19 -5.61 -2.31
CA SER A 89 2.01 -6.51 -3.10
C SER A 89 2.89 -7.37 -2.19
N SER A 90 3.57 -8.37 -2.75
CA SER A 90 4.29 -9.37 -1.95
C SER A 90 3.34 -10.05 -0.96
N LEU A 91 2.30 -10.67 -1.53
CA LEU A 91 1.20 -11.31 -0.79
C LEU A 91 1.61 -12.74 -0.42
N GLU A 92 1.40 -13.10 0.83
CA GLU A 92 1.67 -14.43 1.39
C GLU A 92 0.43 -14.93 2.13
N ARG A 93 0.15 -16.23 2.07
CA ARG A 93 -0.91 -16.81 2.91
C ARG A 93 -0.46 -16.82 4.36
N LYS A 94 -1.36 -16.47 5.28
CA LYS A 94 -1.14 -16.59 6.72
C LYS A 94 -0.96 -18.07 7.11
N SER A 95 -1.67 -18.95 6.40
CA SER A 95 -1.67 -20.40 6.57
C SER A 95 -0.89 -21.09 5.43
N ALA A 96 0.43 -20.93 5.38
CA ALA A 96 1.28 -21.79 4.57
C ALA A 96 2.37 -22.39 5.45
N GLU A 97 2.10 -23.60 5.92
CA GLU A 97 3.12 -24.57 6.28
C GLU A 97 4.15 -24.55 5.15
N ARG A 98 5.36 -24.06 5.46
CA ARG A 98 6.45 -24.00 4.50
C ARG A 98 6.89 -25.45 4.24
N GLU A 99 6.27 -26.12 3.27
CA GLU A 99 6.98 -27.20 2.59
C GLU A 99 8.19 -26.56 1.91
N PRO A 100 9.42 -26.89 2.34
CA PRO A 100 10.59 -26.37 1.66
C PRO A 100 10.52 -26.84 0.20
N PRO A 101 10.84 -25.97 -0.79
CA PRO A 101 10.93 -26.41 -2.17
C PRO A 101 12.03 -27.47 -2.24
N GLN A 102 11.61 -28.73 -2.29
CA GLN A 102 12.52 -29.87 -2.47
C GLN A 102 13.05 -29.76 -3.90
N LEU A 103 14.21 -29.12 -4.07
CA LEU A 103 14.93 -29.16 -5.32
C LEU A 103 15.44 -30.58 -5.51
N LEU A 104 14.76 -31.34 -6.37
CA LEU A 104 15.25 -32.63 -6.83
C LEU A 104 16.56 -32.40 -7.59
N LEU A 105 17.66 -32.86 -7.00
CA LEU A 105 18.94 -32.93 -7.68
C LEU A 105 18.88 -34.09 -8.68
N PHE A 106 18.73 -33.78 -9.97
CA PHE A 106 18.94 -34.76 -11.01
C PHE A 106 20.43 -35.07 -11.06
N THR A 107 20.79 -36.35 -10.86
CA THR A 107 22.17 -36.86 -10.95
C THR A 107 22.52 -37.29 -12.37
#